data_AF-A0A497RJA4-F1
#
_entry.id   AF-A0A497RJA4-F1
#
_cell.length_a   1.000
_cell.length_b   1.000
_cell.length_c   1.000
_cell.angle_alpha   90.00
_cell.angle_beta   90.00
_cell.angle_gamma   90.00
#
_symmetry.space_group_name_H-M   'P 1'
#
loop_
_entity.id
_entity.type
_entity.pdbx_description
1 polymer ?
#
loop_
_entity_poly.entity_id
_entity_poly.type
_entity_poly.pdbx_seq_one_letter_code
_entity_poly.pdbx_strand_id
1 'polypeptide(L)'
;ADEYHAEMAKVFNEVDEKRKLADEMHEKFLESKKNADKAHAEIVKTRKDIKDLDKVIKALKARQAKSKEEREREELRRKARKIYEMFKRGEKIGTEDLLLLQRAGLI
;
A
#
# COMPACT_ATOMS: atom_id res chain seq x y z
N ALA A 1 20.00 -73.55 4.85
CA ALA A 1 19.09 -72.96 3.86
C ALA A 1 18.05 -72.08 4.56
N ASP A 2 17.39 -72.57 5.62
CA ASP A 2 16.33 -71.84 6.32
C ASP A 2 16.79 -70.59 7.10
N GLU A 3 17.99 -70.58 7.69
CA GLU A 3 18.51 -69.38 8.38
C GLU A 3 18.71 -68.18 7.44
N TYR A 4 19.25 -68.41 6.24
CA TYR A 4 19.41 -67.35 5.23
C TYR A 4 18.06 -66.84 4.69
N HIS A 5 17.04 -67.70 4.64
CA HIS A 5 15.68 -67.27 4.31
C HIS A 5 15.06 -66.41 5.41
N ALA A 6 15.27 -66.76 6.68
CA ALA A 6 14.80 -65.96 7.81
C ALA A 6 15.51 -64.60 7.89
N GLU A 7 16.80 -64.54 7.59
CA GLU A 7 17.58 -63.29 7.55
C GLU A 7 17.15 -62.40 6.38
N MET A 8 16.94 -62.98 5.18
CA MET A 8 16.37 -62.24 4.05
C MET A 8 14.98 -61.67 4.35
N ALA A 9 14.12 -62.43 5.01
CA ALA A 9 12.77 -61.96 5.38
C ALA A 9 12.83 -60.78 6.36
N LYS A 10 13.76 -60.79 7.33
CA LYS A 10 13.97 -59.65 8.24
C LYS A 10 14.42 -58.41 7.50
N VAL A 11 15.43 -58.53 6.64
CA VAL A 11 15.94 -57.41 5.84
C VAL A 11 14.85 -56.86 4.92
N PHE A 12 14.03 -57.72 4.32
CA PHE A 12 12.93 -57.29 3.47
C PHE A 12 11.88 -56.47 4.25
N ASN A 13 11.50 -56.93 5.45
CA ASN A 13 10.58 -56.20 6.32
C ASN A 13 11.15 -54.83 6.73
N GLU A 14 12.42 -54.76 7.12
CA GLU A 14 13.08 -53.49 7.47
C GLU A 14 13.13 -52.51 6.29
N VAL A 15 13.35 -53.02 5.07
CA VAL A 15 13.35 -52.20 3.85
C VAL A 15 11.94 -51.67 3.56
N ASP A 16 10.91 -52.50 3.71
CA ASP A 16 9.52 -52.09 3.50
C ASP A 16 9.05 -51.08 4.56
N GLU A 17 9.46 -51.23 5.83
CA GLU A 17 9.20 -50.24 6.87
C GLU A 17 9.86 -48.90 6.56
N LYS A 18 11.14 -48.91 6.15
CA LYS A 18 11.85 -47.69 5.74
C LYS A 18 11.21 -47.03 4.52
N ARG A 19 10.72 -47.81 3.56
CA ARG A 19 9.98 -47.28 2.40
C ARG A 19 8.70 -46.58 2.82
N LYS A 20 7.88 -47.23 3.65
CA LYS A 20 6.64 -46.63 4.17
C LYS A 20 6.92 -45.32 4.92
N LEU A 21 7.93 -45.30 5.79
CA LEU A 21 8.33 -44.09 6.51
C LEU A 21 8.81 -42.99 5.56
N ALA A 22 9.56 -43.34 4.50
CA ALA A 22 10.01 -42.37 3.51
C ALA A 22 8.82 -41.76 2.75
N ASP A 23 7.84 -42.57 2.36
CA ASP A 23 6.64 -42.11 1.66
C ASP A 23 5.78 -41.19 2.55
N GLU A 24 5.57 -41.56 3.82
CA GLU A 24 4.85 -40.71 4.78
C GLU A 24 5.54 -39.35 5.01
N MET A 25 6.86 -39.34 5.12
CA MET A 25 7.61 -38.09 5.28
C MET A 25 7.60 -37.25 4.00
N HIS A 26 7.61 -37.90 2.83
CA HIS A 26 7.48 -37.21 1.56
C HIS A 26 6.10 -36.55 1.42
N GLU A 27 5.04 -37.24 1.81
CA GLU A 27 3.68 -36.69 1.80
C GLU A 27 3.56 -35.46 2.72
N LYS A 28 4.09 -35.54 3.94
CA LYS A 28 4.14 -34.40 4.89
C LYS A 28 4.97 -33.23 4.33
N PHE A 29 6.06 -33.51 3.63
CA PHE A 29 6.87 -32.49 2.98
C PHE A 29 6.08 -31.79 1.87
N LEU A 30 5.37 -32.55 1.03
CA LEU A 30 4.55 -31.99 -0.05
C LEU A 30 3.41 -31.12 0.51
N GLU A 31 2.77 -31.55 1.60
CA GLU A 31 1.74 -30.76 2.27
C GLU A 31 2.31 -29.45 2.84
N SER A 32 3.44 -29.55 3.56
CA SER A 32 4.14 -28.38 4.11
C SER A 32 4.55 -27.41 3.02
N LYS A 33 5.07 -27.92 1.89
CA LYS A 33 5.44 -27.12 0.73
C LYS A 33 4.23 -26.42 0.12
N LYS A 34 3.12 -27.13 -0.07
CA LYS A 34 1.87 -26.56 -0.60
C LYS A 34 1.34 -25.44 0.30
N ASN A 35 1.43 -25.59 1.62
CA ASN A 35 1.03 -24.56 2.57
C ASN A 35 1.96 -23.36 2.55
N ALA A 36 3.28 -23.57 2.44
CA ALA A 36 4.26 -22.51 2.28
C ALA A 36 4.02 -21.71 0.97
N ASP A 37 3.76 -22.39 -0.14
CA ASP A 37 3.49 -21.76 -1.44
C ASP A 37 2.20 -20.91 -1.40
N LYS A 38 1.14 -21.41 -0.74
CA LYS A 38 -0.09 -20.64 -0.51
C LYS A 38 0.17 -19.38 0.32
N ALA A 39 0.86 -19.52 1.45
CA ALA A 39 1.19 -18.38 2.31
C ALA A 39 2.06 -17.35 1.55
N HIS A 40 3.01 -17.82 0.74
CA HIS A 40 3.82 -16.94 -0.10
C HIS A 40 2.97 -16.17 -1.12
N ALA A 41 2.04 -16.85 -1.80
CA ALA A 41 1.13 -16.22 -2.74
C ALA A 41 0.26 -15.13 -2.08
N GLU A 42 -0.25 -15.40 -0.87
CA GLU A 42 -1.01 -14.42 -0.08
C GLU A 42 -0.17 -13.21 0.32
N ILE A 43 1.07 -13.42 0.75
CA ILE A 43 2.01 -12.33 1.07
C ILE A 43 2.27 -11.46 -0.16
N VAL A 44 2.51 -12.08 -1.33
CA VAL A 44 2.76 -11.33 -2.57
C VAL A 44 1.55 -10.49 -2.94
N LYS A 45 0.34 -11.06 -2.86
CA LYS A 45 -0.92 -10.32 -3.09
C LYS A 45 -1.06 -9.15 -2.12
N THR A 46 -0.91 -9.41 -0.82
CA THR A 46 -1.04 -8.38 0.23
C THR A 46 -0.04 -7.25 0.03
N ARG A 47 1.22 -7.56 -0.33
CA ARG A 47 2.23 -6.54 -0.65
C ARG A 47 1.84 -5.68 -1.85
N LYS A 48 1.19 -6.25 -2.86
CA LYS A 48 0.67 -5.50 -4.01
C LYS A 48 -0.46 -4.58 -3.59
N ASP A 49 -1.40 -5.09 -2.81
CA ASP A 49 -2.54 -4.32 -2.30
C ASP A 49 -2.08 -3.13 -1.45
N ILE A 50 -1.08 -3.31 -0.58
CA ILE A 50 -0.46 -2.23 0.20
C ILE A 50 0.11 -1.13 -0.73
N LYS A 51 0.85 -1.51 -1.78
CA LYS A 51 1.42 -0.53 -2.72
C LYS A 51 0.34 0.24 -3.46
N ASP A 52 -0.75 -0.41 -3.81
CA ASP A 52 -1.85 0.25 -4.53
C ASP A 52 -2.65 1.17 -3.59
N LEU A 53 -2.88 0.78 -2.34
CA LEU A 53 -3.45 1.65 -1.31
C LEU A 53 -2.57 2.88 -1.05
N ASP A 54 -1.25 2.73 -0.98
CA ASP A 54 -0.32 3.85 -0.81
C ASP A 54 -0.43 4.86 -1.96
N LYS A 55 -0.59 4.40 -3.20
CA LYS A 55 -0.81 5.29 -4.36
C LYS A 55 -2.12 6.06 -4.21
N VAL A 56 -3.19 5.38 -3.80
CA VAL A 56 -4.50 6.01 -3.56
C VAL A 56 -4.40 7.07 -2.46
N ILE A 57 -3.74 6.75 -1.34
CA ILE A 57 -3.53 7.69 -0.23
C ILE A 57 -2.77 8.93 -0.71
N LYS A 58 -1.68 8.75 -1.46
CA LYS A 58 -0.90 9.86 -2.02
C LYS A 58 -1.75 10.73 -2.96
N ALA A 59 -2.53 10.11 -3.83
CA ALA A 59 -3.42 10.83 -4.74
C ALA A 59 -4.49 11.63 -3.99
N LEU A 60 -5.11 11.05 -2.95
CA LEU A 60 -6.10 11.73 -2.11
C LEU A 60 -5.49 12.92 -1.36
N LYS A 61 -4.30 12.75 -0.76
CA LYS A 61 -3.58 13.85 -0.09
C LYS A 61 -3.26 14.98 -1.05
N ALA A 62 -2.79 14.66 -2.26
CA ALA A 62 -2.51 15.67 -3.28
C ALA A 62 -3.78 16.43 -3.72
N ARG A 63 -4.92 15.74 -3.86
CA ARG A 63 -6.21 16.38 -4.17
C ARG A 63 -6.69 17.28 -3.03
N GLN A 64 -6.55 16.85 -1.78
CA GLN A 64 -6.90 17.68 -0.62
C GLN A 64 -6.02 18.94 -0.52
N ALA A 65 -4.71 18.80 -0.74
CA ALA A 65 -3.79 19.94 -0.74
C ALA A 65 -4.17 20.97 -1.82
N LYS A 66 -4.38 20.51 -3.06
CA LYS A 66 -4.83 21.37 -4.16
C LYS A 66 -6.16 22.06 -3.86
N SER A 67 -7.14 21.34 -3.31
CA SER A 67 -8.44 21.93 -2.95
C SER A 67 -8.31 22.99 -1.86
N LYS A 68 -7.40 22.79 -0.90
CA LYS A 68 -7.13 23.79 0.14
C LYS A 68 -6.47 25.04 -0.44
N GLU A 69 -5.44 24.87 -1.28
CA GLU A 69 -4.78 26.00 -1.96
C GLU A 69 -5.77 26.77 -2.85
N GLU A 70 -6.66 26.07 -3.55
CA GLU A 70 -7.68 26.70 -4.40
C GLU A 70 -8.67 27.54 -3.58
N ARG A 71 -9.14 27.01 -2.44
CA ARG A 71 -10.01 27.75 -1.51
C ARG A 71 -9.31 28.97 -0.94
N GLU A 72 -8.07 28.83 -0.47
CA GLU A 72 -7.29 29.95 0.07
C GLU A 72 -7.06 31.03 -1.00
N ARG A 73 -6.75 30.63 -2.24
CA ARG A 73 -6.60 31.55 -3.37
C ARG A 73 -7.92 32.25 -3.73
N GLU A 74 -9.04 31.54 -3.70
CA GLU A 74 -10.36 32.12 -3.96
C GLU A 74 -10.76 33.13 -2.88
N GLU A 75 -10.53 32.80 -1.60
CA GLU A 75 -10.78 33.73 -0.49
C GLU A 75 -9.92 34.99 -0.59
N LEU A 76 -8.63 34.86 -0.90
CA LEU A 76 -7.73 35.99 -1.13
C LEU A 76 -8.24 36.87 -2.28
N ARG A 77 -8.65 36.25 -3.40
CA ARG A 77 -9.21 36.99 -4.55
C ARG A 77 -10.49 37.71 -4.20
N ARG A 78 -11.38 37.08 -3.42
CA ARG A 78 -12.63 37.68 -2.96
C ARG A 78 -12.38 38.87 -2.02
N LYS A 79 -11.42 38.76 -1.09
CA LYS A 79 -11.00 39.87 -0.22
C LYS A 79 -10.42 41.02 -1.04
N ALA A 80 -9.52 40.72 -1.98
CA ALA A 80 -8.93 41.73 -2.85
C ALA A 80 -9.98 42.44 -3.71
N ARG A 81 -10.99 41.74 -4.24
CA ARG A 81 -12.11 42.38 -4.98
C ARG A 81 -12.92 43.34 -4.10
N LYS A 82 -13.21 42.99 -2.85
CA LYS A 82 -13.93 43.89 -1.93
C LYS A 82 -13.14 45.17 -1.66
N ILE A 83 -11.85 45.03 -1.38
CA ILE A 83 -10.95 46.17 -1.15
C ILE A 83 -10.86 47.03 -2.42
N TYR A 84 -10.79 46.41 -3.60
CA TYR A 84 -10.76 47.13 -4.87
C TYR A 84 -12.05 47.94 -5.11
N GLU A 85 -13.21 47.42 -4.70
CA GLU A 85 -14.46 48.20 -4.75
C GLU A 85 -14.45 49.38 -3.76
N MET A 86 -13.96 49.18 -2.53
CA MET A 86 -13.80 50.27 -1.56
C MET A 86 -12.85 51.36 -2.10
N PHE A 87 -11.73 50.95 -2.70
CA PHE A 87 -10.80 51.85 -3.38
C PHE A 87 -11.49 52.64 -4.51
N LYS A 88 -12.28 51.96 -5.36
CA LYS A 88 -13.08 52.62 -6.41
C LYS A 88 -14.10 53.61 -5.88
N ARG A 89 -14.65 53.38 -4.69
CA ARG A 89 -15.59 54.29 -4.00
C ARG A 89 -14.89 55.46 -3.31
N GLY A 90 -13.56 55.53 -3.34
CA GLY A 90 -12.77 56.58 -2.69
C GLY A 90 -12.64 56.41 -1.18
N GLU A 91 -12.93 55.22 -0.65
CA GLU A 91 -12.73 54.92 0.77
C GLU A 91 -11.23 54.78 1.09
N LYS A 92 -10.81 55.17 2.29
CA LYS A 92 -9.41 55.03 2.72
C LYS A 92 -9.04 53.55 2.83
N ILE A 93 -8.00 53.15 2.11
CA ILE A 93 -7.39 51.81 2.20
C ILE A 93 -6.00 51.89 2.85
N GLY A 94 -5.63 50.85 3.59
CA GLY A 94 -4.32 50.76 4.24
C GLY A 94 -3.21 50.26 3.31
N THR A 95 -1.96 50.31 3.80
CA THR A 95 -0.80 49.77 3.09
C THR A 95 -0.89 48.25 2.89
N GLU A 96 -1.46 47.52 3.86
CA GLU A 96 -1.67 46.07 3.76
C GLU A 96 -2.69 45.70 2.66
N ASP A 97 -3.74 46.51 2.51
CA ASP A 97 -4.77 46.36 1.49
C ASP A 97 -4.22 46.61 0.08
N LEU A 98 -3.37 47.62 -0.07
CA LEU A 98 -2.62 47.91 -1.30
C LEU A 98 -1.72 46.73 -1.71
N LEU A 99 -0.97 46.17 -0.76
CA LEU A 99 -0.12 44.99 -1.01
C LEU A 99 -0.96 43.76 -1.39
N LEU A 100 -2.15 43.60 -0.81
CA LEU A 100 -3.07 42.52 -1.15
C LEU A 100 -3.61 42.66 -2.59
N LEU A 101 -3.92 43.88 -3.02
CA LEU A 101 -4.36 44.19 -4.38
C LEU A 101 -3.27 43.91 -5.42
N GLN A 102 -2.03 44.32 -5.14
CA GLN A 102 -0.88 44.05 -5.99
C GLN A 102 -0.62 42.55 -6.13
N ARG A 103 -0.65 41.80 -5.02
CA ARG A 103 -0.51 40.33 -5.03
C ARG A 103 -1.65 39.63 -5.79
N ALA A 104 -2.84 40.22 -5.82
CA ALA A 104 -3.98 39.71 -6.56
C ALA A 104 -4.02 40.13 -8.04
N GLY A 105 -3.11 41.03 -8.46
CA GLY A 105 -3.04 41.57 -9.82
C GLY A 105 -4.22 42.46 -10.21
N LEU A 106 -4.84 43.13 -9.24
CA LEU A 106 -5.99 44.04 -9.47
C LEU A 106 -5.58 45.51 -9.65
N ILE A 107 -4.31 45.84 -9.35
CA ILE A 107 -3.63 47.12 -9.58
C ILE A 107 -2.19 46.80 -10.00
#